data_AF-A0A210VQY6-F1
#
_entry.id   AF-A0A210VQY6-F1
#
_cell.length_a   1.000
_cell.length_b   1.000
_cell.length_c   1.000
_cell.angle_alpha   90.00
_cell.angle_beta   90.00
_cell.angle_gamma   90.00
#
_symmetry.space_group_name_H-M   'P 1'
#
loop_
_entity.id
_entity.type
_entity.pdbx_description
1 polymer ?
#
loop_
_entity_poly.entity_id
_entity_poly.type
_entity_poly.pdbx_seq_one_letter_code
_entity_poly.pdbx_strand_id
1 'polypeptide(L)'
;MDLPGAYCTHLVVVKLPFAVPDDPVEQTRREWIEAQGRSAFHERSVPEVGIRLAQAVGRLLRTPEDHGRVTVLDPRLASTPWGRRLLAGLPPYRRVRGAAPGLPSDAATVDRSAA
;
A
#
# COMPACT_ATOMS: atom_id res chain seq x y z
N MET A 1 7.98 -1.02 15.97
CA MET A 1 9.43 -0.83 15.74
C MET A 1 9.63 0.59 15.24
N ASP A 2 10.41 1.39 15.96
CA ASP A 2 10.71 2.79 15.64
C ASP A 2 12.23 2.87 15.42
N LEU A 3 12.67 3.26 14.22
CA LEU A 3 14.08 3.28 13.83
C LEU A 3 14.60 4.73 13.92
N PRO A 4 15.38 5.13 14.94
CA PRO A 4 15.86 6.51 15.06
C PRO A 4 16.84 6.86 13.93
N GLY A 5 16.72 8.07 13.36
CA GLY A 5 17.63 8.58 12.32
C GLY A 5 17.27 8.17 10.89
N ALA A 6 18.03 8.70 9.92
CA ALA A 6 17.85 8.69 8.45
C ALA A 6 17.80 7.30 7.76
N TYR A 7 17.31 6.26 8.42
CA TYR A 7 17.42 4.87 7.98
C TYR A 7 16.30 4.39 7.05
N CYS A 8 15.18 5.12 6.95
CA CYS A 8 14.13 4.79 6.00
C CYS A 8 13.88 5.98 5.08
N THR A 9 14.60 6.01 3.96
CA THR A 9 14.42 7.01 2.89
C THR A 9 13.74 6.41 1.66
N HIS A 10 13.54 5.08 1.62
CA HIS A 10 12.86 4.40 0.52
C HIS A 10 11.92 3.30 1.01
N LEU A 11 10.62 3.49 0.78
CA LEU A 11 9.58 2.49 0.96
C LEU A 11 9.29 1.80 -0.38
N VAL A 12 9.44 0.48 -0.43
CA VAL A 12 9.07 -0.32 -1.60
C VAL A 12 7.85 -1.17 -1.27
N VAL A 13 6.74 -0.92 -1.98
CA VAL A 13 5.50 -1.68 -1.87
C VAL A 13 5.38 -2.58 -3.10
N VAL A 14 5.74 -3.84 -2.94
CA VAL A 14 5.68 -4.82 -4.04
C VAL A 14 4.23 -5.13 -4.44
N LYS A 15 3.34 -5.23 -3.44
CA LYS A 15 1.92 -5.52 -3.62
C LYS A 15 1.12 -4.85 -2.52
N LEU A 16 -0.08 -4.35 -2.85
CA LEU A 16 -0.95 -3.76 -1.83
C LEU A 16 -1.48 -4.81 -0.85
N PRO A 17 -1.45 -4.54 0.47
CA PRO A 17 -1.80 -5.51 1.51
C PRO A 17 -3.32 -5.61 1.70
N PHE A 18 -4.01 -6.16 0.72
CA PHE A 18 -5.40 -6.56 0.86
C PHE A 18 -5.49 -7.78 1.78
N ALA A 19 -6.25 -7.68 2.86
CA ALA A 19 -6.48 -8.80 3.75
C ALA A 19 -7.31 -9.89 3.03
N VAL A 20 -6.93 -11.14 3.23
CA VAL A 20 -7.85 -12.26 3.07
C VAL A 20 -8.63 -12.34 4.37
N PRO A 21 -9.96 -12.26 4.37
CA PRO A 21 -10.74 -12.41 5.58
C PRO A 21 -10.75 -13.87 5.97
N ASP A 22 -9.89 -14.22 6.92
CA ASP A 22 -9.87 -15.54 7.55
C ASP A 22 -10.69 -15.54 8.86
N ASP A 23 -11.16 -14.35 9.27
CA ASP A 23 -11.97 -14.14 10.46
C ASP A 23 -13.48 -14.26 10.15
N PRO A 24 -14.24 -15.13 10.85
CA PRO A 24 -15.68 -15.32 10.63
C PRO A 24 -16.50 -14.04 10.76
N VAL A 25 -16.13 -13.13 11.68
CA VAL A 25 -16.88 -11.89 11.90
C VAL A 25 -16.72 -10.95 10.70
N GLU A 26 -15.50 -10.82 10.18
CA GLU A 26 -15.25 -10.02 9.00
C GLU A 26 -15.92 -10.61 7.75
N GLN A 27 -15.97 -11.94 7.63
CA GLN A 27 -16.68 -12.61 6.55
C GLN A 27 -18.19 -12.31 6.57
N THR A 28 -18.84 -12.47 7.73
CA THR A 28 -20.26 -12.12 7.89
C THR A 28 -20.55 -10.65 7.57
N ARG A 29 -19.65 -9.73 7.96
CA ARG A 29 -19.78 -8.31 7.63
C ARG A 29 -19.71 -8.05 6.12
N ARG A 30 -18.84 -8.76 5.41
CA ARG A 30 -18.74 -8.64 3.94
C ARG A 30 -20.03 -9.12 3.27
N GLU A 31 -20.51 -10.30 3.67
CA GLU A 31 -21.76 -10.87 3.16
C GLU A 31 -22.96 -9.95 3.41
N TRP A 32 -23.03 -9.32 4.59
CA TRP A 32 -24.10 -8.36 4.89
C TRP A 32 -24.07 -7.11 3.99
N ILE A 33 -22.88 -6.56 3.70
CA ILE A 33 -22.74 -5.42 2.78
C ILE A 33 -23.12 -5.84 1.35
N GLU A 34 -22.67 -7.01 0.92
CA GLU A 34 -22.95 -7.55 -0.41
C GLU A 34 -24.43 -7.88 -0.61
N ALA A 35 -25.12 -8.38 0.42
CA ALA A 35 -26.57 -8.62 0.42
C ALA A 35 -27.39 -7.32 0.22
N GLN A 36 -26.81 -6.15 0.50
CA GLN A 36 -27.42 -4.84 0.24
C GLN A 36 -27.13 -4.33 -1.19
N GLY A 37 -26.49 -5.12 -2.05
CA GLY A 37 -26.07 -4.70 -3.39
C GLY A 37 -24.88 -3.74 -3.39
N ARG A 38 -24.15 -3.64 -2.27
CA ARG A 38 -23.00 -2.75 -2.10
C ARG A 38 -21.70 -3.54 -2.20
N SER A 39 -20.58 -2.86 -2.45
CA SER A 39 -19.29 -3.52 -2.60
C SER A 39 -18.50 -3.48 -1.29
N ALA A 40 -18.42 -4.61 -0.60
CA ALA A 40 -17.57 -4.77 0.58
C ALA A 40 -16.10 -4.45 0.30
N PHE A 41 -15.62 -4.74 -0.92
CA PHE A 41 -14.28 -4.37 -1.36
C PHE A 41 -14.07 -2.84 -1.32
N HIS A 42 -14.97 -2.07 -1.94
CA HIS A 42 -14.85 -0.62 -1.99
C HIS A 42 -15.08 0.05 -0.63
N GLU A 43 -15.96 -0.51 0.20
CA GLU A 43 -16.35 0.09 1.48
C GLU A 43 -15.47 -0.30 2.65
N ARG A 44 -14.81 -1.47 2.59
CA ARG A 44 -13.96 -1.96 3.68
C ARG A 44 -12.51 -2.16 3.23
N SER A 45 -12.30 -3.00 2.23
CA SER A 45 -10.93 -3.40 1.84
C SER A 45 -10.10 -2.24 1.31
N VAL A 46 -10.70 -1.35 0.51
CA VAL A 46 -9.99 -0.16 -0.02
C VAL A 46 -9.59 0.80 1.12
N PRO A 47 -10.50 1.27 1.99
CA PRO A 47 -10.12 2.10 3.14
C PRO A 47 -9.06 1.48 4.04
N GLU A 48 -9.16 0.18 4.33
CA GLU A 48 -8.20 -0.55 5.15
C GLU A 48 -6.78 -0.52 4.55
N VAL A 49 -6.65 -0.76 3.24
CA VAL A 49 -5.38 -0.64 2.53
C VAL A 49 -4.87 0.80 2.57
N GLY A 50 -5.75 1.79 2.45
CA GLY A 50 -5.39 3.20 2.57
C GLY A 50 -4.77 3.55 3.91
N ILE A 51 -5.36 3.08 5.01
CA ILE A 51 -4.84 3.28 6.37
C ILE A 51 -3.45 2.64 6.50
N ARG A 52 -3.29 1.39 6.07
CA ARG A 52 -1.99 0.69 6.10
C ARG A 52 -0.93 1.41 5.30
N LEU A 53 -1.28 1.89 4.10
CA LEU A 53 -0.36 2.62 3.24
C LEU A 53 0.03 3.96 3.85
N ALA A 54 -0.92 4.71 4.41
CA ALA A 54 -0.65 5.96 5.12
C ALA A 54 0.25 5.75 6.34
N GLN A 55 0.03 4.68 7.12
CA GLN A 55 0.89 4.32 8.25
C GLN A 55 2.30 3.94 7.80
N ALA A 56 2.45 3.15 6.72
CA ALA A 56 3.75 2.80 6.16
C ALA A 56 4.51 4.04 5.67
N VAL A 57 3.79 4.97 5.05
CA VAL A 57 4.32 6.26 4.59
C VAL A 57 4.68 7.18 5.77
N GLY A 58 3.90 7.18 6.85
CA GLY A 58 4.22 7.94 8.06
C GLY A 58 5.49 7.47 8.77
N ARG A 59 5.97 6.25 8.49
CA ARG A 59 7.28 5.78 8.95
C ARG A 59 8.45 6.39 8.15
N LEU A 60 8.16 6.86 6.93
CA LEU A 60 9.12 7.50 6.03
C LEU A 60 9.26 9.01 6.33
N LEU A 61 8.13 9.69 6.54
CA LEU A 61 8.08 11.13 6.81
C LEU A 61 7.60 11.37 8.25
N ARG A 62 8.54 11.62 9.17
CA ARG A 62 8.26 11.87 10.59
C ARG A 62 8.44 13.34 10.97
N THR A 63 9.37 14.01 10.32
CA THR A 63 9.66 15.45 10.49
C THR A 63 9.42 16.19 9.16
N PRO A 64 9.17 17.52 9.19
CA PRO A 64 9.03 18.32 7.97
C PRO A 64 10.26 18.29 7.05
N GLU A 65 11.44 18.03 7.62
CA GLU A 65 12.71 17.95 6.91
C GLU A 65 12.97 16.56 6.32
N ASP A 66 12.19 15.55 6.72
CA ASP A 66 12.32 14.21 6.18
C ASP A 66 11.96 14.20 4.69
N HIS A 67 12.78 13.50 3.92
CA HIS A 67 12.53 13.24 2.51
C HIS A 67 12.63 11.75 2.26
N GLY A 68 11.89 11.29 1.26
CA GLY A 68 11.95 9.89 0.88
C GLY A 68 11.20 9.59 -0.40
N ARG A 69 11.36 8.34 -0.83
CA ARG A 69 10.75 7.79 -2.04
C ARG A 69 9.81 6.66 -1.65
N VAL A 70 8.66 6.60 -2.30
CA VAL A 70 7.77 5.43 -2.24
C VAL A 70 7.67 4.84 -3.63
N THR A 71 8.18 3.62 -3.81
CA THR A 71 8.01 2.87 -5.05
C THR A 71 6.92 1.84 -4.85
N VAL A 72 5.85 1.92 -5.64
CA VAL A 72 4.79 0.91 -5.64
C VAL A 72 4.86 0.13 -6.95
N LEU A 73 5.07 -1.18 -6.86
CA LEU A 73 5.17 -2.09 -8.01
C LEU A 73 3.81 -2.69 -8.39
N ASP A 74 2.74 -2.39 -7.65
CA ASP A 74 1.39 -2.82 -7.96
C ASP A 74 0.74 -1.87 -8.99
N PRO A 75 0.57 -2.28 -10.27
CA PRO A 75 0.06 -1.40 -11.32
C PRO A 75 -1.38 -0.97 -11.06
N ARG A 76 -2.13 -1.72 -10.24
CA ARG A 76 -3.54 -1.45 -9.93
C ARG A 76 -3.71 -0.13 -9.19
N LEU A 77 -2.70 0.31 -8.44
CA LEU A 77 -2.72 1.60 -7.75
C LEU A 77 -2.88 2.77 -8.75
N ALA A 78 -2.27 2.65 -9.94
CA ALA A 78 -2.30 3.69 -10.96
C ALA A 78 -3.43 3.52 -11.99
N SER A 79 -3.84 2.27 -12.27
CA SER A 79 -4.80 1.95 -13.33
C SER A 79 -6.27 1.98 -12.87
N THR A 80 -6.55 1.77 -11.58
CA THR A 80 -7.92 1.63 -11.07
C THR A 80 -8.47 2.92 -10.45
N PRO A 81 -9.80 3.15 -10.45
CA PRO A 81 -10.41 4.28 -9.76
C PRO A 81 -10.16 4.28 -8.25
N TRP A 82 -10.23 3.11 -7.61
CA TRP A 82 -9.96 2.98 -6.18
C TRP A 82 -8.48 3.28 -5.87
N GLY A 83 -7.55 2.92 -6.76
CA GLY A 83 -6.13 3.23 -6.59
C GLY A 83 -5.88 4.74 -6.61
N ARG A 84 -6.56 5.47 -7.49
CA ARG A 84 -6.51 6.95 -7.49
C ARG A 84 -7.04 7.54 -6.20
N ARG A 85 -8.11 6.96 -5.62
CA ARG A 85 -8.65 7.36 -4.32
C ARG A 85 -7.66 7.14 -3.19
N LEU A 86 -6.95 6.00 -3.19
CA LEU A 86 -5.88 5.74 -2.22
C LEU A 86 -4.77 6.79 -2.33
N LEU A 87 -4.30 7.06 -3.55
CA LEU A 87 -3.26 8.06 -3.80
C LEU A 87 -3.68 9.48 -3.39
N ALA A 88 -4.97 9.81 -3.46
CA ALA A 88 -5.51 11.09 -3.02
C ALA A 88 -5.54 11.24 -1.48
N GLY A 89 -5.54 10.13 -0.73
CA GLY A 89 -5.45 10.12 0.72
C GLY A 89 -4.02 10.18 1.28
N LEU A 90 -3.01 10.14 0.41
CA LEU A 90 -1.61 10.30 0.81
C LEU A 90 -1.18 11.77 0.75
N PRO A 91 -0.10 12.15 1.48
CA PRO A 91 0.57 13.43 1.28
C PRO A 91 0.85 13.73 -0.21
N PRO A 92 0.96 15.01 -0.60
CA PRO A 92 1.06 15.43 -2.00
C PRO A 92 2.44 15.10 -2.62
N TYR A 93 2.73 13.81 -2.77
CA TYR A 93 3.95 13.33 -3.43
C TYR A 93 3.98 13.74 -4.90
N ARG A 94 5.17 14.11 -5.37
CA ARG A 94 5.44 14.11 -6.81
C ARG A 94 5.29 12.68 -7.34
N ARG A 95 4.38 12.50 -8.30
CA ARG A 95 4.09 11.19 -8.89
C ARG A 95 4.89 11.01 -10.18
N VAL A 96 5.59 9.89 -10.29
CA VAL A 96 6.33 9.49 -11.51
C VAL A 96 5.84 8.10 -11.92
N ARG A 97 5.57 7.91 -13.21
CA ARG A 97 5.21 6.61 -13.79
C ARG A 97 6.34 6.16 -14.72
N GLY A 98 6.74 4.89 -14.64
CA GLY A 98 7.82 4.31 -15.44
C GLY A 98 8.68 3.35 -14.64
N ALA A 99 9.77 2.86 -15.24
CA ALA A 99 10.78 2.09 -14.53
C ALA A 99 11.33 2.94 -13.37
N ALA A 100 11.41 2.36 -12.18
CA ALA A 100 11.88 3.08 -11.00
C ALA A 100 13.37 3.41 -11.18
N PRO A 101 13.76 4.70 -11.24
CA PRO A 101 15.17 5.06 -11.40
C PRO A 101 15.97 4.59 -10.17
N GLY A 102 16.95 3.71 -10.39
CA GLY A 102 17.84 3.22 -9.35
C GLY A 102 17.34 2.01 -8.54
N LEU A 103 16.30 1.29 -8.98
CA LEU A 103 16.14 -0.09 -8.51
C LEU A 103 17.16 -0.98 -9.25
N PRO A 104 18.00 -1.77 -8.55
CA PRO A 104 18.82 -2.79 -9.19
C PRO A 104 17.90 -3.74 -9.97
N SER A 105 18.25 -4.05 -11.23
CA SER A 105 17.49 -4.98 -12.09
C SER A 105 17.35 -6.39 -11.52
N ASP A 106 18.11 -6.68 -10.47
CA ASP A 106 18.38 -7.94 -9.79
C ASP A 106 17.69 -8.05 -8.41
N ALA A 107 17.09 -6.98 -7.89
CA ALA A 107 16.39 -6.98 -6.59
C ALA A 107 15.07 -7.79 -6.57
N ALA A 108 14.67 -8.38 -7.70
CA ALA A 108 13.43 -9.14 -7.84
C ALA A 108 13.56 -10.65 -7.57
N THR A 109 14.76 -11.16 -7.26
CA THR A 109 14.97 -12.58 -6.97
C THR A 109 15.10 -12.81 -5.46
N VAL A 110 13.98 -12.69 -4.74
CA VAL A 110 13.84 -13.44 -3.48
C VAL A 110 13.49 -14.86 -3.90
N ASP A 111 14.50 -15.72 -3.95
CA ASP A 111 14.31 -17.15 -4.10
C ASP A 111 13.38 -17.65 -2.99
N ARG A 112 12.25 -18.24 -3.38
CA ARG A 112 11.31 -18.92 -2.47
C ARG A 112 11.67 -20.41 -2.31
N SER A 113 12.90 -20.81 -2.58
CA SER A 113 13.41 -22.14 -2.28
C SER A 113 14.18 -22.12 -0.96
N ALA A 114 13.46 -22.39 0.13
CA ALA A 114 13.92 -23.10 1.34
C ALA A 114 12.86 -22.92 2.44
N ALA A 115 11.79 -23.70 2.32
CA ALA A 115 11.04 -24.23 3.46
C ALA A 115 11.19 -25.75 3.41
#